data_AF-A0A822AV17-F1
#
_entry.id   AF-A0A822AV17-F1
#
_cell.length_a   1.000
_cell.length_b   1.000
_cell.length_c   1.000
_cell.angle_alpha   90.00
_cell.angle_beta   90.00
_cell.angle_gamma   90.00
#
_symmetry.space_group_name_H-M   'P 1'
#
loop_
_entity.id
_entity.type
_entity.pdbx_description
1 polymer ?
#
loop_
_entity_poly.entity_id
_entity_poly.type
_entity_poly.pdbx_seq_one_letter_code
_entity_poly.pdbx_strand_id
1 'polypeptide(L)'
;VHYPGPFDNYSLIVKNFSRLNYTTFFSEEWRESAFYNLKNGFRQTPTDFYLRPYWLALYETLSYNKYAGNSNPKPCYLDELLHRLSLNWLKQFLEVHHKTPDHRTFGIMKINEMSHDYLERLFWIDKDLETFFQDLFQRNLLDNTILIFCGDHGHRQHQLRLTRVGSFEVKLPFYSMILPQTFKEKFPQATENLRKNQH
;
A
#
# COMPACT_ATOMS: atom_id res chain seq x y z
N VAL A 1 -0.72 27.50 15.69
CA VAL A 1 -0.98 26.23 14.96
C VAL A 1 -0.53 25.10 15.87
N HIS A 2 -1.45 24.24 16.32
CA HIS A 2 -1.07 23.05 17.10
C HIS A 2 -0.45 22.06 16.13
N TYR A 3 0.86 21.84 16.19
CA TYR A 3 1.48 20.75 15.45
C TYR A 3 1.04 19.45 16.14
N PRO A 4 0.33 18.54 15.46
CA PRO A 4 -0.01 17.27 16.06
C PRO A 4 1.29 16.54 16.40
N GLY A 5 1.36 15.98 17.61
CA GLY A 5 2.47 15.12 17.99
C GLY A 5 2.61 13.91 17.06
N PRO A 6 3.69 13.16 17.16
CA PRO A 6 3.88 11.90 16.43
C PRO A 6 2.71 10.91 16.62
N PHE A 7 2.54 10.00 15.66
CA PHE A 7 1.44 9.02 15.62
C PHE A 7 1.65 7.83 16.58
N ASP A 8 2.70 7.84 17.39
CA ASP A 8 3.07 6.80 18.37
C ASP A 8 1.96 6.48 19.38
N ASN A 9 1.09 7.44 19.71
CA ASN A 9 0.00 7.23 20.68
C ASN A 9 -1.37 6.97 20.03
N TYR A 10 -1.46 6.97 18.69
CA TYR A 10 -2.72 6.73 17.99
C TYR A 10 -3.07 5.25 17.95
N SER A 11 -4.36 4.92 18.05
CA SER A 11 -4.87 3.54 17.98
C SER A 11 -4.97 3.04 16.54
N LEU A 12 -3.82 2.82 15.90
CA LEU A 12 -3.74 2.27 14.55
C LEU A 12 -3.99 0.76 14.56
N ILE A 13 -4.67 0.25 13.52
CA ILE A 13 -5.01 -1.18 13.41
C ILE A 13 -3.77 -2.09 13.48
N VAL A 14 -2.63 -1.64 12.96
CA VAL A 14 -1.37 -2.38 13.01
C VAL A 14 -0.90 -2.67 14.45
N LYS A 15 -1.21 -1.78 15.40
CA LYS A 15 -0.90 -2.00 16.83
C LYS A 15 -1.78 -3.08 17.44
N ASN A 16 -3.01 -3.26 16.96
CA ASN A 16 -3.87 -4.36 17.41
C ASN A 16 -3.28 -5.70 16.96
N PHE A 17 -2.82 -5.79 15.71
CA PHE A 17 -2.15 -7.00 15.20
C PHE A 17 -0.81 -7.27 15.89
N SER A 18 0.00 -6.24 16.11
CA SER A 18 1.25 -6.37 16.88
C SER A 18 1.00 -6.93 18.30
N ARG A 19 -0.03 -6.45 19.02
CA ARG A 19 -0.43 -7.00 20.34
C ARG A 19 -0.91 -8.45 20.30
N LEU A 20 -1.33 -8.94 19.13
CA LEU A 20 -1.73 -10.33 18.91
C LEU A 20 -0.56 -11.19 18.39
N ASN A 21 0.67 -10.70 18.50
CA ASN A 21 1.91 -11.35 18.04
C ASN A 21 1.93 -11.61 16.53
N TYR A 22 1.31 -10.73 15.73
CA TYR A 22 1.49 -10.75 14.29
C TYR A 22 2.78 -10.02 13.94
N THR A 23 3.54 -10.57 13.01
CA THR A 23 4.64 -9.86 12.35
C THR A 23 4.05 -8.80 11.42
N THR A 24 4.42 -7.55 11.62
CA THR A 24 3.80 -6.39 10.96
C THR A 24 4.68 -5.80 9.87
N PHE A 25 4.05 -5.39 8.77
CA PHE A 25 4.70 -4.77 7.62
C PHE A 25 4.02 -3.44 7.27
N PHE A 26 4.82 -2.40 7.04
CA PHE A 26 4.34 -1.14 6.48
C PHE A 26 5.35 -0.57 5.48
N SER A 27 4.86 -0.28 4.28
CA SER A 27 5.62 0.38 3.23
C SER A 27 4.78 1.46 2.57
N GLU A 28 5.37 2.64 2.45
CA GLU A 28 4.86 3.74 1.64
C GLU A 28 6.07 4.40 0.98
N GLU A 29 6.18 4.26 -0.34
CA GLU A 29 7.39 4.64 -1.07
C GLU A 29 7.63 6.14 -1.17
N TRP A 30 6.63 6.98 -0.83
CA TRP A 30 6.72 8.42 -1.00
C TRP A 30 7.41 9.13 0.17
N ARG A 31 8.29 10.09 -0.12
CA ARG A 31 9.00 10.87 0.93
C ARG A 31 8.02 11.61 1.83
N GLU A 32 7.09 12.34 1.20
CA GLU A 32 5.96 13.05 1.81
C GLU A 32 4.76 12.13 2.01
N SER A 33 5.01 10.97 2.61
CA SER A 33 4.01 9.93 2.88
C SER A 33 2.89 10.38 3.82
N ALA A 34 1.83 9.57 3.91
CA ALA A 34 0.61 9.84 4.66
C ALA A 34 0.85 10.29 6.11
N PHE A 35 1.90 9.77 6.77
CA PHE A 35 2.27 10.10 8.14
C PHE A 35 3.29 11.24 8.28
N TYR A 36 3.93 11.67 7.20
CA TYR A 36 5.05 12.63 7.25
C TYR A 36 4.80 13.93 6.48
N ASN A 37 3.83 13.96 5.56
CA ASN A 37 3.42 15.19 4.89
C ASN A 37 2.80 16.18 5.90
N LEU A 38 3.53 17.26 6.20
CA LEU A 38 3.19 18.29 7.19
C LEU A 38 2.87 17.72 8.59
N LYS A 39 3.46 16.57 8.92
CA LYS A 39 3.21 15.79 10.14
C LYS A 39 4.51 15.28 10.74
N ASN A 40 4.46 14.92 12.02
CA ASN A 40 5.63 14.47 12.77
C ASN A 40 5.92 12.97 12.66
N GLY A 41 5.21 12.22 11.82
CA GLY A 41 5.47 10.81 11.60
C GLY A 41 5.42 9.97 12.87
N PHE A 42 6.39 9.07 13.01
CA PHE A 42 6.56 8.23 14.19
C PHE A 42 7.94 8.45 14.81
N ARG A 43 8.02 8.42 16.15
CA ARG A 43 9.31 8.41 16.88
C ARG A 43 9.89 7.00 16.99
N GLN A 44 9.03 6.02 17.18
CA GLN A 44 9.38 4.61 17.20
C GLN A 44 8.94 3.94 15.91
N THR A 45 9.67 2.93 15.47
CA THR A 45 9.31 2.14 14.29
C THR A 45 7.90 1.55 14.48
N PRO A 46 6.93 1.85 13.60
CA PRO A 46 5.52 1.48 13.82
C PRO A 46 5.21 0.01 13.49
N THR A 47 6.12 -0.69 12.82
CA THR A 47 6.00 -2.08 12.37
C THR A 47 7.34 -2.81 12.42
N ASP A 48 7.32 -4.14 12.44
CA ASP A 48 8.54 -4.97 12.45
C ASP A 48 9.33 -4.79 11.14
N PHE A 49 8.63 -4.80 10.00
CA PHE A 49 9.17 -4.47 8.69
C PHE A 49 8.67 -3.08 8.28
N TYR A 50 9.51 -2.06 8.46
CA TYR A 50 9.19 -0.68 8.12
C TYR A 50 10.12 -0.15 7.04
N LEU A 51 9.61 -0.01 5.81
CA LEU A 51 10.46 0.30 4.64
C LEU A 51 10.78 1.79 4.47
N ARG A 52 10.32 2.68 5.34
CA ARG A 52 10.63 4.12 5.20
C ARG A 52 12.13 4.42 5.13
N PRO A 53 13.01 3.88 5.99
CA PRO A 53 14.45 4.14 5.88
C PRO A 53 15.04 3.70 4.53
N TYR A 54 14.57 2.56 4.01
CA TYR A 54 14.94 2.09 2.67
C TYR A 54 14.55 3.10 1.59
N TRP A 55 13.29 3.55 1.59
CA TRP A 55 12.83 4.54 0.62
C TRP A 55 13.60 5.85 0.74
N LEU A 56 13.75 6.40 1.95
CA LEU A 56 14.51 7.64 2.19
C LEU A 56 15.95 7.56 1.68
N ALA A 57 16.62 6.42 1.84
CA ALA A 57 17.96 6.24 1.29
C ALA A 57 17.98 6.30 -0.25
N LEU A 58 16.95 5.78 -0.93
CA LEU A 58 16.82 5.90 -2.39
C LEU A 58 16.60 7.36 -2.84
N TYR A 59 15.82 8.15 -2.08
CA TYR A 59 15.63 9.59 -2.35
C TYR A 59 16.92 10.40 -2.25
N GLU A 60 17.91 9.94 -1.48
CA GLU A 60 19.18 10.65 -1.33
C GLU A 60 20.16 10.38 -2.48
N THR A 61 19.85 9.42 -3.36
CA THR A 61 20.67 9.11 -4.53
C THR A 61 20.46 10.12 -5.68
N LEU A 62 21.39 10.12 -6.64
CA LEU A 62 21.32 10.98 -7.83
C LEU A 62 20.12 10.68 -8.74
N SER A 63 19.46 9.54 -8.54
CA SER A 63 18.27 9.13 -9.31
C SER A 63 17.04 10.00 -9.02
N TYR A 64 17.01 10.71 -7.88
CA TYR A 64 15.84 11.47 -7.44
C TYR A 64 16.14 12.98 -7.37
N ASN A 65 15.21 13.81 -7.87
CA ASN A 65 15.33 15.24 -7.73
C ASN A 65 15.04 15.65 -6.27
N LYS A 66 16.08 16.08 -5.54
CA LYS A 66 15.97 16.49 -4.12
C LYS A 66 14.98 17.62 -3.86
N TYR A 67 14.60 18.37 -4.90
CA TYR A 67 13.74 19.56 -4.83
C TYR A 67 12.39 19.41 -5.54
N ALA A 68 12.00 18.20 -5.94
CA ALA A 68 10.64 18.00 -6.46
C ALA A 68 9.62 18.26 -5.34
N GLY A 69 8.78 19.29 -5.51
CA GLY A 69 7.72 19.61 -4.55
C GLY A 69 6.54 18.62 -4.55
N ASN A 70 6.48 17.74 -5.57
CA ASN A 70 5.38 16.84 -5.93
C ASN A 70 5.95 15.47 -6.42
N SER A 71 5.15 14.61 -7.06
CA SER A 71 5.63 13.36 -7.68
C SER A 71 6.90 13.57 -8.50
N ASN A 72 7.84 12.61 -8.44
CA ASN A 72 9.04 12.62 -9.26
C ASN A 72 8.64 12.66 -10.74
N PRO A 73 9.15 13.60 -11.55
CA PRO A 73 8.97 13.52 -13.00
C PRO A 73 9.49 12.21 -13.60
N LYS A 74 10.45 11.54 -12.95
CA LYS A 74 10.94 10.20 -13.31
C LYS A 74 10.71 9.22 -12.14
N PRO A 75 9.61 8.44 -12.13
CA PRO A 75 9.23 7.59 -11.00
C PRO A 75 10.06 6.30 -10.91
N CYS A 76 11.40 6.44 -11.00
CA CYS A 76 12.35 5.34 -11.04
C CYS A 76 13.50 5.57 -10.07
N TYR A 77 14.10 4.46 -9.66
CA TYR A 77 15.41 4.38 -9.06
C TYR A 77 16.34 3.70 -10.06
N LEU A 78 17.34 4.44 -10.55
CA LEU A 78 18.15 4.02 -11.71
C LEU A 78 17.25 3.67 -12.90
N ASP A 79 17.27 2.42 -13.34
CA ASP A 79 16.48 1.85 -14.45
C ASP A 79 15.20 1.13 -13.98
N GLU A 80 14.92 1.11 -12.68
CA GLU A 80 13.75 0.40 -12.14
C GLU A 80 12.65 1.34 -11.65
N LEU A 81 11.40 1.06 -12.04
CA LEU A 81 10.23 1.81 -11.59
C LEU A 81 9.95 1.51 -10.11
N LEU A 82 9.63 2.55 -9.33
CA LEU A 82 9.49 2.42 -7.87
C LEU A 82 8.41 1.41 -7.46
N HIS A 83 7.29 1.34 -8.19
CA HIS A 83 6.25 0.36 -7.88
C HIS A 83 6.73 -1.09 -8.05
N ARG A 84 7.67 -1.37 -8.97
CA ARG A 84 8.24 -2.72 -9.12
C ARG A 84 9.07 -3.08 -7.89
N LEU A 85 9.82 -2.14 -7.33
CA LEU A 85 10.52 -2.32 -6.06
C LEU A 85 9.53 -2.56 -4.91
N SER A 86 8.44 -1.79 -4.86
CA SER A 86 7.37 -1.96 -3.86
C SER A 86 6.73 -3.36 -3.95
N LEU A 87 6.33 -3.79 -5.15
CA LEU A 87 5.75 -5.10 -5.41
C LEU A 87 6.73 -6.22 -5.06
N ASN A 88 8.03 -6.07 -5.36
CA ASN A 88 9.05 -7.04 -4.99
C ASN A 88 9.21 -7.20 -3.47
N TRP A 89 9.16 -6.11 -2.71
CA TRP A 89 9.18 -6.18 -1.24
C TRP A 89 7.95 -6.90 -0.68
N LEU A 90 6.76 -6.61 -1.21
CA LEU A 90 5.54 -7.30 -0.80
C LEU A 90 5.59 -8.79 -1.15
N LYS A 91 6.07 -9.13 -2.35
CA LYS A 91 6.26 -10.52 -2.79
C LYS A 91 7.16 -11.29 -1.81
N GLN A 92 8.32 -10.73 -1.47
CA GLN A 92 9.25 -11.35 -0.51
C GLN A 92 8.62 -11.51 0.87
N PHE A 93 7.86 -10.52 1.34
CA PHE A 93 7.13 -10.62 2.61
C PHE A 93 6.11 -11.76 2.60
N LEU A 94 5.33 -11.90 1.52
CA LEU A 94 4.36 -12.98 1.35
C LEU A 94 5.05 -14.35 1.23
N GLU A 95 6.20 -14.44 0.56
CA GLU A 95 6.98 -15.67 0.48
C GLU A 95 7.51 -16.13 1.85
N VAL A 96 8.01 -15.20 2.66
CA VAL A 96 8.45 -15.50 4.03
C VAL A 96 7.27 -15.97 4.87
N HIS A 97 6.12 -15.28 4.78
CA HIS A 97 4.90 -15.69 5.46
C HIS A 97 4.44 -17.09 5.06
N HIS A 98 4.43 -17.38 3.77
CA HIS A 98 4.02 -18.67 3.24
C HIS A 98 4.92 -19.82 3.76
N LYS A 99 6.21 -19.56 3.94
CA LYS A 99 7.18 -20.51 4.51
C LYS A 99 7.09 -20.62 6.04
N THR A 100 6.37 -19.73 6.71
CA THR A 100 6.27 -19.63 8.17
C THR A 100 4.80 -19.59 8.63
N PRO A 101 3.99 -20.61 8.32
CA PRO A 101 2.52 -20.57 8.50
C PRO A 101 2.08 -20.39 9.96
N ASP A 102 2.93 -20.77 10.93
CA ASP A 102 2.67 -20.58 12.36
C ASP A 102 2.83 -19.12 12.80
N HIS A 103 3.49 -18.29 11.98
CA HIS A 103 3.71 -16.88 12.22
C HIS A 103 2.69 -16.05 11.43
N ARG A 104 1.73 -15.48 12.15
CA ARG A 104 0.69 -14.64 11.57
C ARG A 104 1.30 -13.31 11.13
N THR A 105 0.85 -12.79 9.99
CA THR A 105 1.35 -11.53 9.43
C THR A 105 0.23 -10.53 9.17
N PHE A 106 0.56 -9.24 9.29
CA PHE A 106 -0.32 -8.15 8.90
C PHE A 106 0.48 -7.09 8.16
N GLY A 107 0.08 -6.73 6.96
CA GLY A 107 0.84 -5.81 6.11
C GLY A 107 -0.02 -4.74 5.47
N ILE A 108 0.53 -3.53 5.34
CA ILE A 108 -0.02 -2.47 4.50
C ILE A 108 1.09 -1.99 3.56
N MET A 109 0.82 -2.03 2.26
CA MET A 109 1.66 -1.41 1.23
C MET A 109 0.86 -0.32 0.53
N LYS A 110 1.43 0.88 0.44
CA LYS A 110 0.86 2.01 -0.29
C LYS A 110 1.83 2.47 -1.37
N ILE A 111 1.37 2.39 -2.62
CA ILE A 111 2.08 2.88 -3.80
C ILE A 111 1.53 4.28 -4.09
N ASN A 112 2.42 5.24 -4.31
CA ASN A 112 2.04 6.66 -4.44
C ASN A 112 2.53 7.28 -5.74
N GLU A 113 3.73 6.93 -6.16
CA GLU A 113 4.42 7.64 -7.24
C GLU A 113 3.70 7.45 -8.59
N MET A 114 3.02 6.32 -8.75
CA MET A 114 2.30 5.96 -9.97
C MET A 114 0.86 6.48 -10.05
N SER A 115 0.30 7.02 -8.96
CA SER A 115 -1.13 7.38 -8.91
C SER A 115 -1.41 8.79 -8.40
N HIS A 116 -0.43 9.47 -7.78
CA HIS A 116 -0.69 10.74 -7.12
C HIS A 116 -0.98 11.88 -8.11
N ASP A 117 -0.03 12.22 -8.99
CA ASP A 117 -0.13 13.41 -9.85
C ASP A 117 -0.57 13.13 -11.30
N TYR A 118 -0.14 12.01 -11.87
CA TYR A 118 -0.30 11.71 -13.29
C TYR A 118 -1.18 10.48 -13.49
N LEU A 119 -2.38 10.66 -14.03
CA LEU A 119 -3.29 9.57 -14.36
C LEU A 119 -2.66 8.58 -15.34
N GLU A 120 -1.83 9.08 -16.25
CA GLU A 120 -1.23 8.31 -17.33
C GLU A 120 -0.28 7.22 -16.82
N ARG A 121 0.28 7.39 -15.62
CA ARG A 121 1.15 6.39 -14.98
C ARG A 121 0.39 5.16 -14.53
N LEU A 122 -0.93 5.26 -14.36
CA LEU A 122 -1.77 4.09 -14.07
C LEU A 122 -1.71 3.07 -15.23
N PHE A 123 -1.55 3.54 -16.48
CA PHE A 123 -1.35 2.64 -17.63
C PHE A 123 0.00 1.89 -17.57
N TRP A 124 1.00 2.42 -16.87
CA TRP A 124 2.31 1.78 -16.75
C TRP A 124 2.29 0.64 -15.73
N ILE A 125 1.58 0.83 -14.61
CA ILE A 125 1.51 -0.14 -13.51
C ILE A 125 0.49 -1.25 -13.77
N ASP A 126 -0.50 -1.05 -14.64
CA ASP A 126 -1.59 -2.01 -14.89
C ASP A 126 -1.09 -3.43 -15.24
N LYS A 127 -0.20 -3.53 -16.23
CA LYS A 127 0.35 -4.82 -16.65
C LYS A 127 1.24 -5.48 -15.59
N ASP A 128 1.96 -4.67 -14.82
CA ASP A 128 2.82 -5.15 -13.74
C ASP A 128 1.99 -5.68 -12.57
N LEU A 129 0.85 -5.05 -12.25
CA LEU A 129 -0.09 -5.56 -11.24
C LEU A 129 -0.72 -6.87 -11.68
N GLU A 130 -1.17 -6.97 -12.94
CA GLU A 130 -1.70 -8.22 -13.49
C GLU A 130 -0.68 -9.35 -13.32
N THR A 131 0.56 -9.11 -13.73
CA THR A 131 1.66 -10.08 -13.65
C THR A 131 1.99 -10.44 -12.21
N PHE A 132 2.01 -9.45 -11.31
CA PHE A 132 2.23 -9.66 -9.88
C PHE A 132 1.14 -10.56 -9.27
N PHE A 133 -0.14 -10.26 -9.49
CA PHE A 133 -1.22 -11.08 -8.95
C PHE A 133 -1.23 -12.49 -9.56
N GLN A 134 -0.99 -12.63 -10.86
CA GLN A 134 -0.83 -13.94 -11.50
C GLN A 134 0.27 -14.78 -10.84
N ASP A 135 1.43 -14.17 -10.54
CA ASP A 135 2.52 -14.85 -9.83
C ASP A 135 2.12 -15.27 -8.41
N LEU A 136 1.41 -14.40 -7.65
CA LEU A 136 0.93 -14.75 -6.32
C LEU A 136 -0.02 -15.96 -6.34
N PHE A 137 -0.92 -16.03 -7.33
CA PHE A 137 -1.83 -17.16 -7.53
C PHE A 137 -1.10 -18.43 -7.95
N GLN A 138 -0.22 -18.35 -8.96
CA GLN A 138 0.52 -19.52 -9.46
C GLN A 138 1.40 -20.16 -8.39
N ARG A 139 1.84 -19.37 -7.41
CA ARG A 139 2.70 -19.81 -6.31
C ARG A 139 1.95 -20.09 -5.01
N ASN A 140 0.62 -20.03 -5.02
CA ASN A 140 -0.24 -20.27 -3.86
C ASN A 140 0.09 -19.39 -2.65
N LEU A 141 0.64 -18.18 -2.88
CA LEU A 141 1.02 -17.26 -1.80
C LEU A 141 -0.19 -16.64 -1.09
N LEU A 142 -1.40 -16.85 -1.62
CA LEU A 142 -2.65 -16.32 -1.06
C LEU A 142 -3.51 -17.35 -0.32
N ASP A 143 -3.09 -18.62 -0.24
CA ASP A 143 -3.92 -19.73 0.32
C ASP A 143 -4.26 -19.57 1.81
N ASN A 144 -3.49 -18.78 2.54
CA ASN A 144 -3.70 -18.44 3.94
C ASN A 144 -3.77 -16.93 4.19
N THR A 145 -3.93 -16.12 3.13
CA THR A 145 -3.85 -14.66 3.19
C THR A 145 -5.14 -14.02 2.70
N ILE A 146 -5.74 -13.15 3.52
CA ILE A 146 -6.76 -12.21 3.04
C ILE A 146 -6.03 -11.03 2.40
N LEU A 147 -6.27 -10.79 1.12
CA LEU A 147 -5.70 -9.67 0.38
C LEU A 147 -6.78 -8.64 0.09
N ILE A 148 -6.51 -7.38 0.43
CA ILE A 148 -7.36 -6.24 0.07
C ILE A 148 -6.54 -5.35 -0.88
N PHE A 149 -7.10 -5.08 -2.06
CA PHE A 149 -6.53 -4.15 -3.03
C PHE A 149 -7.52 -3.00 -3.25
N CYS A 150 -7.11 -1.79 -2.87
CA CYS A 150 -7.98 -0.64 -2.91
C CYS A 150 -7.24 0.67 -3.20
N GLY A 151 -7.95 1.65 -3.75
CA GLY A 151 -7.52 3.05 -3.78
C GLY A 151 -7.92 3.77 -2.49
N ASP A 152 -7.13 4.75 -2.07
CA ASP A 152 -7.48 5.64 -0.95
C ASP A 152 -8.49 6.72 -1.37
N HIS A 153 -8.42 7.16 -2.63
CA HIS A 153 -9.38 8.04 -3.29
C HIS A 153 -9.27 7.87 -4.82
N GLY A 154 -10.25 8.37 -5.58
CA GLY A 154 -10.08 8.53 -7.03
C GLY A 154 -9.24 9.76 -7.38
N HIS A 155 -8.99 10.01 -8.66
CA HIS A 155 -8.05 11.07 -9.05
C HIS A 155 -8.53 12.47 -8.64
N ARG A 156 -7.70 13.16 -7.85
CA ARG A 156 -8.04 14.45 -7.24
C ARG A 156 -7.16 15.62 -7.66
N GLN A 157 -6.18 15.35 -8.54
CA GLN A 157 -5.24 16.38 -8.96
C GLN A 157 -5.76 17.12 -10.20
N HIS A 158 -5.10 18.25 -10.44
CA HIS A 158 -5.25 19.06 -11.65
C HIS A 158 -6.67 19.58 -11.89
N GLN A 159 -6.90 20.06 -13.12
CA GLN A 159 -8.16 20.69 -13.54
C GLN A 159 -9.31 19.68 -13.62
N LEU A 160 -9.03 18.37 -13.67
CA LEU A 160 -10.06 17.33 -13.77
C LEU A 160 -11.05 17.42 -12.61
N ARG A 161 -10.58 17.66 -11.39
CA ARG A 161 -11.42 17.81 -10.19
C ARG A 161 -12.47 18.93 -10.31
N LEU A 162 -12.19 19.98 -11.09
CA LEU A 162 -13.11 21.10 -11.28
C LEU A 162 -14.26 20.76 -12.26
N THR A 163 -14.14 19.64 -12.98
CA THR A 163 -15.20 19.16 -13.87
C THR A 163 -16.25 18.38 -13.09
N ARG A 164 -17.47 18.29 -13.64
CA ARG A 164 -18.53 17.45 -13.07
C ARG A 164 -18.09 15.99 -12.92
N VAL A 165 -17.41 15.45 -13.92
CA VAL A 165 -16.90 14.06 -13.90
C VAL A 165 -15.86 13.89 -12.79
N GLY A 166 -14.89 14.79 -12.70
CA GLY A 166 -13.88 14.72 -11.62
C GLY A 166 -14.46 14.84 -10.22
N SER A 167 -15.57 15.55 -10.04
CA SER A 167 -16.25 15.61 -8.72
C SER A 167 -16.83 14.26 -8.28
N PHE A 168 -17.20 13.39 -9.23
CA PHE A 168 -17.58 12.01 -8.97
C PHE A 168 -16.33 11.14 -8.81
N GLU A 169 -15.35 11.29 -9.71
CA GLU A 169 -14.13 10.47 -9.75
C GLU A 169 -13.41 10.46 -8.39
N VAL A 170 -13.24 11.63 -7.75
CA VAL A 170 -12.59 11.73 -6.42
C VAL A 170 -13.24 10.82 -5.36
N LYS A 171 -14.52 10.48 -5.51
CA LYS A 171 -15.33 9.70 -4.57
C LYS A 171 -15.48 8.22 -4.96
N LEU A 172 -14.78 7.76 -5.99
CA LEU A 172 -14.89 6.40 -6.53
C LEU A 172 -13.57 5.62 -6.35
N PRO A 173 -13.12 5.34 -5.11
CA PRO A 173 -12.01 4.43 -4.92
C PRO A 173 -12.41 3.02 -5.33
N PHE A 174 -11.52 2.33 -6.05
CA PHE A 174 -11.64 0.90 -6.29
C PHE A 174 -11.46 0.12 -4.98
N TYR A 175 -12.19 -0.97 -4.81
CA TYR A 175 -12.03 -1.90 -3.69
C TYR A 175 -12.24 -3.34 -4.17
N SER A 176 -11.28 -4.21 -3.89
CA SER A 176 -11.37 -5.65 -4.12
C SER A 176 -10.77 -6.40 -2.94
N MET A 177 -11.33 -7.58 -2.65
CA MET A 177 -10.87 -8.46 -1.59
C MET A 177 -10.82 -9.90 -2.08
N ILE A 178 -9.70 -10.56 -1.83
CA ILE A 178 -9.53 -12.00 -2.04
C ILE A 178 -9.51 -12.67 -0.67
N LEU A 179 -10.40 -13.64 -0.50
CA LEU A 179 -10.48 -14.47 0.70
C LEU A 179 -9.91 -15.86 0.39
N PRO A 180 -9.01 -16.40 1.24
CA PRO A 180 -8.55 -17.78 1.09
C PRO A 180 -9.70 -18.76 1.34
N GLN A 181 -9.63 -19.93 0.72
CA GLN A 181 -10.69 -20.93 0.82
C GLN A 181 -10.93 -21.37 2.27
N THR A 182 -9.85 -21.53 3.04
CA THR A 182 -9.89 -21.86 4.47
C THR A 182 -10.67 -20.83 5.31
N PHE A 183 -10.59 -19.54 4.95
CA PHE A 183 -11.37 -18.50 5.64
C PHE A 183 -12.86 -18.61 5.32
N LYS A 184 -13.21 -18.88 4.05
CA LYS A 184 -14.61 -19.03 3.61
C LYS A 184 -15.29 -20.20 4.30
N GLU A 185 -14.58 -21.32 4.44
CA GLU A 185 -15.07 -22.54 5.10
C GLU A 185 -15.21 -22.33 6.61
N LYS A 186 -14.24 -21.65 7.24
CA LYS A 186 -14.25 -21.41 8.69
C LYS A 186 -15.23 -20.32 9.12
N PHE A 187 -15.48 -19.31 8.27
CA PHE A 187 -16.32 -18.16 8.58
C PHE A 187 -17.39 -17.89 7.52
N PRO A 188 -18.29 -18.86 7.24
CA PRO A 188 -19.26 -18.76 6.14
C PRO A 188 -20.20 -17.55 6.28
N GLN A 189 -20.60 -17.21 7.52
CA GLN A 189 -21.44 -16.03 7.76
C GLN A 189 -20.71 -14.72 7.45
N ALA A 190 -19.41 -14.62 7.76
CA ALA A 190 -18.61 -13.43 7.43
C ALA A 190 -18.43 -13.29 5.92
N THR A 191 -18.19 -14.41 5.22
CA THR A 191 -18.12 -14.44 3.76
C THR A 191 -19.43 -14.01 3.11
N GLU A 192 -20.57 -14.50 3.60
CA GLU A 192 -21.88 -14.10 3.08
C GLU A 192 -22.17 -12.61 3.33
N ASN A 193 -21.79 -12.09 4.50
CA ASN A 193 -21.91 -10.67 4.78
C ASN A 193 -21.06 -9.83 3.82
N LEU A 194 -19.81 -10.23 3.55
CA LEU A 194 -18.96 -9.53 2.58
C LEU A 194 -19.56 -9.54 1.16
N ARG A 195 -20.10 -10.69 0.73
CA ARG A 195 -20.79 -10.83 -0.57
C ARG A 195 -22.01 -9.89 -0.67
N LYS A 196 -22.81 -9.77 0.40
CA LYS A 196 -23.97 -8.87 0.42
C LYS A 196 -23.60 -7.40 0.36
N ASN A 197 -22.39 -7.02 0.78
CA ASN A 197 -21.91 -5.63 0.77
C ASN A 197 -21.10 -5.28 -0.50
N GLN A 198 -21.20 -6.08 -1.57
CA GLN A 198 -20.50 -5.83 -2.84
C GLN A 198 -21.19 -4.73 -3.70
N HIS A 199 -22.43 -4.34 -3.36
CA HIS A 199 -23.27 -3.40 -4.10
C HIS A 199 -23.81 -2.32 -3.16
#